data_AF-A0A7V1AGH6-F1
#
_entry.id   AF-A0A7V1AGH6-F1
#
_cell.length_a   1.000
_cell.length_b   1.000
_cell.length_c   1.000
_cell.angle_alpha   90.00
_cell.angle_beta   90.00
_cell.angle_gamma   90.00
#
_symmetry.space_group_name_H-M   'P 1'
#
loop_
_entity.id
_entity.type
_entity.pdbx_description
1 polymer ?
#
loop_
_entity_poly.entity_id
_entity_poly.type
_entity_poly.pdbx_seq_one_letter_code
_entity_poly.pdbx_strand_id
1 'polypeptide(L)'
;MIINNIKIIAASILLASFVGYIAWRDRRQKKIARAQAAIVFRSKILAELEGLYPVPRYLKDDVFKRFRESIPGIESAAAEFRHFVPSCSKNSFDTALKNYCEHCNKITWESCVTFNILPGEGKPEDIGPKEIFRQNVNALLFFAKKT
;
A
#
# COMPACT_ATOMS: atom_id res chain seq x y z
N MET A 1 27.59 -11.48 -52.78
CA MET A 1 27.58 -11.88 -51.36
C MET A 1 27.37 -10.71 -50.39
N ILE A 2 28.04 -9.55 -50.59
CA ILE A 2 27.98 -8.37 -49.70
C ILE A 2 26.57 -7.77 -49.52
N ILE A 3 25.79 -7.64 -50.59
CA ILE A 3 24.44 -7.04 -50.55
C ILE A 3 23.46 -7.85 -49.68
N ASN A 4 23.62 -9.17 -49.62
CA ASN A 4 22.75 -10.03 -48.81
C ASN A 4 23.01 -9.84 -47.31
N ASN A 5 24.29 -9.67 -46.95
CA ASN A 5 24.68 -9.37 -45.57
C ASN A 5 24.15 -8.01 -45.12
N ILE A 6 24.18 -6.98 -45.98
CA ILE A 6 23.62 -5.65 -45.66
C ILE A 6 22.12 -5.73 -45.41
N LYS A 7 21.36 -6.50 -46.21
CA LYS A 7 19.92 -6.70 -46.01
C LYS A 7 19.61 -7.42 -44.70
N ILE A 8 20.39 -8.45 -44.36
CA ILE A 8 20.24 -9.21 -43.11
C ILE A 8 20.55 -8.30 -41.90
N ILE A 9 21.59 -7.48 -41.98
CA ILE A 9 21.96 -6.52 -40.92
C ILE A 9 20.88 -5.45 -40.76
N ALA A 10 20.34 -4.90 -41.86
CA ALA A 10 19.27 -3.91 -41.79
C ALA A 10 17.99 -4.51 -41.19
N ALA A 11 17.64 -5.74 -41.56
CA ALA A 11 16.47 -6.44 -41.02
C ALA A 11 16.59 -6.72 -39.52
N SER A 12 17.78 -7.11 -39.04
CA SER A 12 18.01 -7.37 -37.61
C SER A 12 17.93 -6.09 -36.76
N ILE A 13 18.45 -4.97 -37.27
CA ILE A 13 18.35 -3.66 -36.59
C ILE A 13 16.89 -3.21 -36.49
N LEU A 14 16.11 -3.37 -37.56
CA LEU A 14 14.68 -3.01 -37.57
C LEU A 14 13.89 -3.88 -36.58
N LEU A 15 14.15 -5.20 -36.56
CA LEU A 15 13.49 -6.11 -35.63
C LEU A 15 13.82 -5.78 -34.17
N ALA A 16 15.10 -5.53 -33.86
CA ALA A 16 15.52 -5.14 -32.52
C ALA A 16 14.87 -3.82 -32.06
N SER A 17 14.78 -2.84 -32.96
CA SER A 17 14.13 -1.55 -32.71
C SER A 17 12.63 -1.72 -32.44
N PHE A 18 11.97 -2.58 -33.23
CA PHE A 18 10.54 -2.85 -33.07
C PHE A 18 10.22 -3.58 -31.76
N VAL A 19 10.99 -4.63 -31.42
CA VAL A 19 10.85 -5.35 -30.15
C VAL A 19 11.14 -4.42 -28.96
N GLY A 20 12.18 -3.60 -29.06
CA GLY A 20 12.50 -2.58 -28.05
C GLY A 20 11.36 -1.58 -27.84
N TYR A 21 10.73 -1.12 -28.92
CA TYR A 21 9.58 -0.21 -28.86
C TYR A 21 8.36 -0.86 -28.19
N ILE A 22 8.02 -2.10 -28.56
CA ILE A 22 6.90 -2.84 -27.93
C ILE A 22 7.16 -3.02 -26.44
N ALA A 23 8.37 -3.46 -26.07
CA ALA A 23 8.74 -3.64 -24.66
C ALA A 23 8.69 -2.32 -23.88
N TRP A 24 9.15 -1.21 -24.46
CA TRP A 24 9.04 0.12 -23.86
C TRP A 24 7.58 0.54 -23.66
N ARG A 25 6.73 0.33 -24.68
CA ARG A 25 5.30 0.69 -24.64
C ARG A 25 4.55 -0.10 -23.56
N ASP A 26 4.76 -1.42 -23.49
CA ASP A 26 4.16 -2.28 -22.47
C ASP A 26 4.59 -1.86 -21.05
N ARG A 27 5.88 -1.58 -20.85
CA ARG A 27 6.39 -1.06 -19.57
C ARG A 27 5.74 0.27 -19.20
N ARG A 28 5.57 1.18 -20.15
CA ARG A 28 4.92 2.48 -19.94
C ARG A 28 3.45 2.31 -19.56
N GLN A 29 2.71 1.46 -20.26
CA GLN A 29 1.30 1.20 -19.95
C GLN A 29 1.13 0.57 -18.56
N LYS A 30 1.96 -0.42 -18.22
CA LYS A 30 1.99 -1.01 -16.87
C LYS A 30 2.28 0.02 -15.78
N LYS A 31 3.19 0.97 -16.04
CA LYS A 31 3.47 2.06 -15.10
C LYS A 31 2.25 2.97 -14.90
N ILE A 32 1.58 3.37 -15.98
CA ILE A 32 0.39 4.22 -15.91
C ILE A 32 -0.74 3.51 -15.15
N ALA A 33 -1.01 2.24 -15.48
CA ALA A 33 -2.04 1.45 -14.80
C ALA A 33 -1.76 1.30 -13.30
N ARG A 34 -0.50 1.07 -12.92
CA ARG A 34 -0.08 1.04 -11.50
C ARG A 34 -0.31 2.37 -10.80
N ALA A 35 0.04 3.49 -11.42
CA ALA A 35 -0.16 4.81 -10.84
C ALA A 35 -1.65 5.12 -10.64
N GLN A 36 -2.50 4.78 -11.62
CA GLN A 36 -3.95 4.93 -11.49
C GLN A 36 -4.52 4.04 -10.37
N ALA A 37 -4.12 2.76 -10.32
CA ALA A 37 -4.53 1.85 -9.26
C ALA A 37 -4.08 2.34 -7.88
N ALA A 38 -2.90 2.94 -7.76
CA ALA A 38 -2.40 3.51 -6.52
C ALA A 38 -3.21 4.71 -6.04
N ILE A 39 -3.64 5.59 -6.96
CA ILE A 39 -4.53 6.71 -6.66
C ILE A 39 -5.87 6.19 -6.12
N VAL A 40 -6.48 5.23 -6.82
CA VAL A 40 -7.77 4.62 -6.43
C VAL A 40 -7.66 3.90 -5.09
N PHE A 41 -6.60 3.12 -4.90
CA PHE A 41 -6.36 2.44 -3.63
C PHE A 41 -6.23 3.44 -2.49
N ARG A 42 -5.41 4.49 -2.66
CA ARG A 42 -5.25 5.53 -1.65
C ARG A 42 -6.56 6.24 -1.34
N SER A 43 -7.38 6.57 -2.35
CA SER A 43 -8.66 7.23 -2.10
C SER A 43 -9.62 6.32 -1.34
N LYS A 44 -9.68 5.02 -1.68
CA LYS A 44 -10.51 4.04 -0.97
C LYS A 44 -10.09 3.91 0.50
N ILE A 45 -8.78 3.77 0.77
CA ILE A 45 -8.25 3.67 2.13
C ILE A 45 -8.58 4.92 2.95
N LEU A 46 -8.41 6.12 2.37
CA LEU A 46 -8.70 7.36 3.09
C LEU A 46 -10.21 7.59 3.32
N ALA A 47 -11.06 7.13 2.41
CA ALA A 47 -12.50 7.17 2.58
C ALA A 47 -12.98 6.23 3.70
N GLU A 48 -12.48 4.99 3.73
CA GLU A 48 -12.78 4.03 4.81
C GLU A 48 -12.32 4.53 6.18
N LEU A 49 -11.23 5.30 6.20
CA LEU A 49 -10.63 5.86 7.40
C LEU A 49 -11.09 7.30 7.70
N GLU A 50 -12.17 7.77 7.09
CA GLU A 50 -12.63 9.14 7.29
C GLU A 50 -12.97 9.39 8.78
N GLY A 51 -12.33 10.39 9.38
CA GLY A 51 -12.44 10.70 10.81
C GLY A 51 -11.65 9.75 11.73
N LEU A 52 -10.96 8.73 11.20
CA LEU A 52 -9.98 7.90 11.90
C LEU A 52 -8.54 8.29 11.54
N TYR A 53 -8.32 8.76 10.31
CA TYR A 53 -7.02 9.12 9.76
C TYR A 53 -7.06 10.47 9.02
N PRO A 54 -6.13 11.40 9.26
CA PRO A 54 -5.03 11.32 10.23
C PRO A 54 -5.55 11.23 11.67
N VAL A 55 -4.79 10.54 12.53
CA VAL A 55 -5.25 10.13 13.86
C VAL A 55 -5.64 11.36 14.69
N PRO A 56 -6.91 11.48 15.14
CA PRO A 56 -7.36 12.62 15.90
C PRO A 56 -6.72 12.63 17.30
N ARG A 57 -6.52 13.84 17.85
CA ARG A 57 -5.91 14.02 19.17
C ARG A 57 -6.70 13.28 20.27
N TYR A 58 -8.02 13.33 20.18
CA TYR A 58 -8.94 12.66 21.09
C TYR A 58 -9.71 11.58 20.32
N LEU A 59 -9.61 10.33 20.79
CA LEU A 59 -10.48 9.24 20.35
C LEU A 59 -11.62 9.16 21.37
N LYS A 60 -12.84 9.02 20.89
CA LYS A 60 -14.01 8.71 21.71
C LYS A 60 -14.22 7.19 21.72
N ASP A 61 -14.95 6.66 22.70
CA ASP A 61 -15.16 5.21 22.88
C ASP A 61 -15.89 4.55 21.69
N ASP A 62 -16.72 5.30 20.98
CA ASP A 62 -17.44 4.85 19.78
C ASP A 62 -16.51 4.60 18.58
N VAL A 63 -15.30 5.18 18.60
CA VAL A 63 -14.34 5.07 17.51
C VAL A 63 -13.75 3.66 17.37
N PHE A 64 -13.70 2.88 18.46
CA PHE A 64 -13.13 1.52 18.44
C PHE A 64 -13.97 0.51 17.65
N LYS A 65 -15.28 0.75 17.54
CA LYS A 65 -16.14 -0.01 16.64
C LYS A 65 -15.78 0.26 15.18
N ARG A 66 -15.52 1.53 14.84
CA ARG A 66 -15.18 1.97 13.49
C ARG A 66 -13.86 1.37 12.98
N PHE A 67 -12.88 1.13 13.86
CA PHE A 67 -11.66 0.42 13.45
C PHE A 67 -11.96 -0.97 12.88
N ARG A 68 -12.83 -1.74 13.54
CA ARG A 68 -13.24 -3.07 13.06
C ARG A 68 -14.10 -3.00 11.81
N GLU A 69 -15.02 -2.03 11.76
CA GLU A 69 -15.90 -1.82 10.60
C GLU A 69 -15.13 -1.42 9.34
N SER A 70 -13.97 -0.77 9.46
CA SER A 70 -13.13 -0.41 8.32
C SER A 70 -12.37 -1.59 7.70
N ILE A 71 -12.20 -2.70 8.43
CA ILE A 71 -11.36 -3.83 7.99
C ILE A 71 -11.83 -4.40 6.64
N PRO A 72 -13.11 -4.76 6.44
CA PRO A 72 -13.56 -5.35 5.19
C PRO A 72 -13.36 -4.43 3.97
N GLY A 73 -13.58 -3.12 4.14
CA GLY A 73 -13.37 -2.13 3.08
C GLY A 73 -11.89 -2.02 2.68
N ILE A 74 -10.99 -2.01 3.68
CA ILE A 74 -9.55 -2.01 3.43
C ILE A 74 -9.06 -3.32 2.80
N GLU A 75 -9.54 -4.48 3.25
CA GLU A 75 -9.20 -5.77 2.66
C GLU A 75 -9.65 -5.86 1.20
N SER A 76 -10.87 -5.38 0.91
CA SER A 76 -11.39 -5.32 -0.47
C SER A 76 -10.53 -4.42 -1.36
N ALA A 77 -10.24 -3.19 -0.91
CA ALA A 77 -9.38 -2.27 -1.64
C ALA A 77 -7.96 -2.84 -1.84
N ALA A 78 -7.42 -3.53 -0.83
CA ALA A 78 -6.11 -4.16 -0.90
C ALA A 78 -6.09 -5.34 -1.88
N ALA A 79 -7.13 -6.17 -1.92
CA ALA A 79 -7.24 -7.27 -2.86
C ALA A 79 -7.21 -6.79 -4.31
N GLU A 80 -7.95 -5.72 -4.62
CA GLU A 80 -7.93 -5.08 -5.95
C GLU A 80 -6.53 -4.53 -6.30
N PHE A 81 -5.89 -3.82 -5.36
CA PHE A 81 -4.59 -3.19 -5.60
C PHE A 81 -3.44 -4.20 -5.67
N ARG A 82 -3.55 -5.35 -5.01
CA ARG A 82 -2.50 -6.37 -4.90
C ARG A 82 -1.97 -6.84 -6.26
N HIS A 83 -2.80 -6.83 -7.29
CA HIS A 83 -2.39 -7.19 -8.66
C HIS A 83 -1.36 -6.23 -9.25
N PHE A 84 -1.36 -4.98 -8.80
CA PHE A 84 -0.47 -3.92 -9.27
C PHE A 84 0.83 -3.82 -8.45
N VAL A 85 0.86 -4.43 -7.25
CA VAL A 85 2.04 -4.50 -6.39
C VAL A 85 3.12 -5.38 -7.04
N PRO A 86 4.38 -4.91 -7.13
CA PRO A 86 5.49 -5.73 -7.64
C PRO A 86 5.63 -7.04 -6.87
N SER A 87 5.90 -8.15 -7.57
CA SER A 87 5.98 -9.48 -6.95
C SER A 87 6.98 -9.54 -5.78
N CYS A 88 8.11 -8.84 -5.87
CA CYS A 88 9.11 -8.77 -4.80
C CYS A 88 8.62 -8.05 -3.53
N SER A 89 7.53 -7.27 -3.62
CA SER A 89 6.96 -6.48 -2.53
C SER A 89 5.61 -7.01 -2.04
N LYS A 90 5.03 -8.03 -2.68
CA LYS A 90 3.73 -8.60 -2.30
C LYS A 90 3.70 -9.11 -0.87
N ASN A 91 4.73 -9.83 -0.41
CA ASN A 91 4.78 -10.35 0.96
C ASN A 91 4.79 -9.22 2.00
N SER A 92 5.53 -8.14 1.73
CA SER A 92 5.57 -6.96 2.59
C SER A 92 4.22 -6.23 2.60
N PHE A 93 3.53 -6.17 1.46
CA PHE A 93 2.19 -5.60 1.36
C PHE A 93 1.17 -6.44 2.15
N ASP A 94 1.18 -7.76 1.98
CA ASP A 94 0.28 -8.68 2.68
C ASP A 94 0.54 -8.63 4.20
N THR A 95 1.80 -8.45 4.62
CA THR A 95 2.17 -8.26 6.02
C THR A 95 1.66 -6.92 6.57
N ALA A 96 1.77 -5.83 5.80
CA ALA A 96 1.24 -4.53 6.22
C ALA A 96 -0.29 -4.58 6.41
N LEU A 97 -1.01 -5.27 5.50
CA LEU A 97 -2.45 -5.50 5.63
C LEU A 97 -2.78 -6.33 6.86
N LYS A 98 -2.05 -7.43 7.08
CA LYS A 98 -2.24 -8.28 8.26
C LYS A 98 -2.04 -7.49 9.57
N ASN A 99 -0.96 -6.71 9.65
CA ASN A 99 -0.67 -5.89 10.84
C ASN A 99 -1.78 -4.86 11.09
N TYR A 100 -2.31 -4.24 10.03
CA TYR A 100 -3.45 -3.36 10.11
C TYR A 100 -4.69 -4.07 10.67
N CYS A 101 -5.10 -5.20 10.07
CA CYS A 101 -6.29 -5.94 10.48
C CYS A 101 -6.17 -6.46 11.93
N GLU A 102 -5.02 -7.03 12.29
CA GLU A 102 -4.78 -7.53 13.64
C GLU A 102 -4.83 -6.40 14.67
N HIS A 103 -4.23 -5.25 14.37
CA HIS A 103 -4.25 -4.12 15.27
C HIS A 103 -5.67 -3.56 15.44
N CYS A 104 -6.40 -3.37 14.34
CA CYS A 104 -7.77 -2.83 14.38
C CYS A 104 -8.77 -3.79 15.06
N ASN A 105 -8.49 -5.10 15.06
CA ASN A 105 -9.28 -6.08 15.82
C ASN A 105 -9.00 -6.05 17.33
N LYS A 106 -7.78 -5.69 17.73
CA LYS A 106 -7.32 -5.75 19.13
C LYS A 106 -7.38 -4.40 19.85
N ILE A 107 -7.35 -3.28 19.12
CA ILE A 107 -7.34 -1.95 19.73
C ILE A 107 -8.66 -1.70 20.49
N THR A 108 -8.54 -1.35 21.76
CA THR A 108 -9.68 -0.99 22.62
C THR A 108 -9.44 0.36 23.30
N TRP A 109 -10.51 0.94 23.85
CA TRP A 109 -10.41 2.12 24.70
C TRP A 109 -9.46 1.87 25.88
N GLU A 110 -9.59 0.73 26.57
CA GLU A 110 -8.72 0.44 27.71
C GLU A 110 -7.25 0.40 27.28
N SER A 111 -6.92 -0.23 26.15
CA SER A 111 -5.54 -0.28 25.66
C SER A 111 -4.94 1.12 25.43
N CYS A 112 -5.75 2.08 24.99
CA CYS A 112 -5.33 3.46 24.77
C CYS A 112 -5.23 4.26 26.08
N VAL A 113 -6.14 4.02 27.02
CA VAL A 113 -6.16 4.70 28.32
C VAL A 113 -5.03 4.20 29.22
N THR A 114 -4.81 2.88 29.30
CA THR A 114 -3.71 2.27 30.07
C THR A 114 -2.36 2.85 29.65
N PHE A 115 -2.13 3.02 28.34
CA PHE A 115 -0.91 3.64 27.83
C PHE A 115 -0.74 5.11 28.25
N ASN A 116 -1.84 5.88 28.36
CA ASN A 116 -1.77 7.29 28.75
C ASN A 116 -1.70 7.50 30.28
N ILE A 117 -2.26 6.60 31.08
CA ILE A 117 -2.35 6.72 32.55
C ILE A 117 -1.15 6.08 33.26
N LEU A 118 -0.53 5.04 32.68
CA LEU A 118 0.66 4.38 33.22
C LEU A 118 1.90 4.64 32.34
N PRO A 119 2.42 5.88 32.26
CA PRO A 119 3.63 6.19 31.48
C PRO A 119 4.93 5.60 32.08
N GLY A 120 4.83 4.60 32.98
CA GLY A 120 5.96 4.00 33.70
C GLY A 120 6.05 2.48 33.67
N GLU A 121 5.04 1.76 33.15
CA GLU A 121 5.17 0.32 32.86
C GLU A 121 5.63 0.05 31.43
N GLY A 122 5.43 1.04 30.53
CA GLY A 122 6.04 1.04 29.22
C GLY A 122 7.46 1.62 29.29
N LYS A 123 8.42 0.98 28.61
CA LYS A 123 9.74 1.58 28.40
C LYS A 123 9.54 2.93 27.69
N PRO A 124 10.44 3.92 27.85
CA PRO A 124 10.38 5.19 27.10
C PRO A 124 10.39 5.02 25.56
N GLU A 125 10.61 3.79 25.07
CA GLU A 125 10.58 3.36 23.68
C GLU A 125 9.20 2.82 23.22
N ASP A 126 8.23 2.63 24.14
CA ASP A 126 6.96 1.99 23.80
C ASP A 126 6.07 2.91 22.97
N ILE A 127 5.68 2.39 21.81
CA ILE A 127 4.86 3.08 20.83
C ILE A 127 3.39 2.83 21.20
N GLY A 128 2.64 3.89 21.50
CA GLY A 128 1.24 3.77 21.90
C GLY A 128 0.33 3.22 20.78
N PRO A 129 -0.83 2.60 21.11
CA PRO A 129 -1.73 1.99 20.12
C PRO A 129 -2.15 2.93 18.98
N LYS A 130 -2.40 4.21 19.29
CA LYS A 130 -2.71 5.24 18.29
C LYS A 130 -1.61 5.41 17.24
N GLU A 131 -0.36 5.34 17.69
CA GLU A 131 0.80 5.49 16.83
C GLU A 131 1.06 4.22 16.01
N ILE A 132 0.83 3.04 16.59
CA ILE A 132 0.84 1.76 15.84
C ILE A 132 -0.19 1.79 14.71
N PHE A 133 -1.43 2.24 14.98
CA PHE A 133 -2.44 2.42 13.94
C PHE A 133 -1.95 3.35 12.83
N ARG A 134 -1.39 4.52 13.19
CA ARG A 134 -0.84 5.48 12.22
C ARG A 134 0.25 4.84 11.35
N GLN A 135 1.15 4.07 11.95
CA GLN A 135 2.24 3.37 11.27
C GLN A 135 1.72 2.31 10.31
N ASN A 136 0.73 1.51 10.72
CA ASN A 136 0.12 0.49 9.87
C ASN A 136 -0.57 1.11 8.64
N VAL A 137 -1.34 2.19 8.83
CA VAL A 137 -1.96 2.92 7.70
C VAL A 137 -0.88 3.52 6.78
N ASN A 138 0.17 4.12 7.34
CA ASN A 138 1.29 4.64 6.56
C ASN A 138 2.01 3.55 5.76
N ALA A 139 2.18 2.36 6.35
CA ALA A 139 2.80 1.21 5.69
C ALA A 139 1.97 0.74 4.50
N LEU A 140 0.64 0.70 4.62
CA LEU A 140 -0.25 0.42 3.49
C LEU A 140 -0.14 1.49 2.39
N LEU A 141 -0.23 2.77 2.77
CA LEU A 141 -0.16 3.89 1.85
C LEU A 141 1.22 4.06 1.19
N PHE A 142 2.28 3.51 1.77
CA PHE A 142 3.62 3.53 1.19
C PHE A 142 3.66 2.84 -0.19
N PHE A 143 2.94 1.74 -0.36
CA PHE A 143 2.87 1.02 -1.63
C PHE A 143 2.14 1.83 -2.71
N ALA A 144 1.29 2.78 -2.30
CA ALA A 144 0.60 3.71 -3.19
C ALA A 144 1.41 4.98 -3.51
N LYS A 145 2.51 5.25 -2.79
CA LYS A 145 3.41 6.38 -3.05
C LYS A 145 4.55 6.03 -4.01
N LYS A 146 4.94 4.75 -4.08
CA LYS A 146 6.14 4.28 -4.79
C LYS A 146 5.93 3.94 -6.27
N THR A 147 4.75 4.24 -6.83
CA THR A 147 4.34 3.96 -8.22
C THR A 147 4.42 5.19 -9.11
#